data_AF-A0A6L8UIU6-F1
#
_entry.id   AF-A0A6L8UIU6-F1
#
_cell.length_a   1.000
_cell.length_b   1.000
_cell.length_c   1.000
_cell.angle_alpha   90.00
_cell.angle_beta   90.00
_cell.angle_gamma   90.00
#
_symmetry.space_group_name_H-M   'P 1'
#
loop_
_entity.id
_entity.type
_entity.pdbx_description
1 polymer ?
#
loop_
_entity_poly.entity_id
_entity_poly.type
_entity_poly.pdbx_seq_one_letter_code
_entity_poly.pdbx_strand_id
1 'polypeptide(L)'
;MLTPVKGVKGQPETTNQWGKAANDLYSRAVSRVRQPIESLFNWLIDKTDIQRASKVRSTKGLLVHVFGKIAAALIYLIFNS
;
A
#
# COMPACT_ATOMS: atom_id res chain seq x y z
N MET A 1 -5.99 7.95 11.49
CA MET A 1 -5.76 7.34 10.16
C MET A 1 -6.58 8.14 9.15
N LEU A 2 -5.94 8.87 8.23
CA LEU A 2 -6.66 9.61 7.19
C LEU A 2 -7.20 8.61 6.17
N THR A 3 -8.52 8.55 5.99
CA THR A 3 -9.19 7.66 5.05
C THR A 3 -10.02 8.46 4.05
N PRO A 4 -10.09 8.01 2.79
CA PRO A 4 -11.03 8.60 1.84
C PRO A 4 -12.43 8.53 2.42
N VAL A 5 -13.26 9.53 2.11
CA VAL A 5 -14.56 9.65 2.74
C VAL A 5 -15.50 8.61 2.14
N LYS A 6 -16.09 7.81 3.03
CA LYS A 6 -17.04 6.76 2.67
C LYS A 6 -18.43 7.38 2.49
N GLY A 7 -19.09 7.07 1.38
CA GLY A 7 -20.49 7.45 1.17
C GLY A 7 -21.41 6.81 2.21
N VAL A 8 -22.39 7.57 2.70
CA VAL A 8 -23.37 7.09 3.68
C VAL A 8 -24.60 6.56 2.96
N LYS A 9 -25.05 5.35 3.31
CA LYS A 9 -26.22 4.71 2.71
C LYS A 9 -27.49 5.46 3.11
N GLY A 10 -28.34 5.79 2.14
CA GLY A 10 -29.62 6.48 2.36
C GLY A 10 -29.56 8.01 2.46
N GLN A 11 -28.40 8.63 2.23
CA GLN A 11 -28.33 10.10 2.13
C GLN A 11 -29.03 10.61 0.87
N PRO A 12 -29.79 11.73 0.96
CA PRO A 12 -30.40 12.35 -0.20
C PRO A 12 -29.33 12.80 -1.20
N GLU A 13 -29.59 12.58 -2.49
CA GLU A 13 -28.61 12.82 -3.56
C GLU A 13 -28.16 14.28 -3.61
N THR A 14 -29.06 15.22 -3.31
CA THR A 14 -28.76 16.65 -3.19
C THR A 14 -27.63 16.90 -2.20
N THR A 15 -27.72 16.39 -0.97
CA THR A 15 -26.67 16.57 0.05
C THR A 15 -25.33 15.98 -0.38
N ASN A 16 -25.34 14.83 -1.06
CA ASN A 16 -24.12 14.22 -1.61
C ASN A 16 -23.48 15.10 -2.69
N GLN A 17 -24.29 15.67 -3.61
CA GLN A 17 -23.79 16.52 -4.69
C GLN A 17 -23.20 17.84 -4.15
N TRP A 18 -23.83 18.44 -3.14
CA TRP A 18 -23.36 19.69 -2.53
C TRP A 18 -21.94 19.56 -1.94
N GLY A 19 -21.64 18.45 -1.27
CA GLY A 19 -20.31 18.20 -0.68
C GLY A 19 -19.31 17.51 -1.61
N LYS A 20 -19.74 17.08 -2.81
CA LYS A 20 -18.98 16.14 -3.65
C LYS A 20 -17.59 16.63 -4.01
N ALA A 21 -17.46 17.89 -4.44
CA ALA A 21 -16.19 18.45 -4.88
C ALA A 21 -15.14 18.49 -3.75
N ALA A 22 -15.54 18.92 -2.56
CA ALA A 22 -14.67 18.93 -1.38
C ALA A 22 -14.30 17.49 -0.96
N ASN A 23 -15.27 16.58 -1.02
CA ASN A 23 -15.10 15.19 -0.66
C ASN A 23 -14.12 14.44 -1.58
N ASP A 24 -14.24 14.69 -2.89
CA ASP A 24 -13.36 14.13 -3.92
C ASP A 24 -11.95 14.69 -3.80
N LEU A 25 -11.81 16.01 -3.61
CA LEU A 25 -10.51 16.65 -3.39
C LEU A 25 -9.77 16.06 -2.19
N TYR A 26 -10.47 15.93 -1.05
CA TYR A 26 -9.91 15.32 0.15
C TYR A 26 -9.52 13.86 -0.09
N SER A 27 -10.42 13.06 -0.67
CA SER A 27 -10.18 11.64 -0.92
C SER A 27 -9.01 11.42 -1.88
N ARG A 28 -8.89 12.26 -2.91
CA ARG A 28 -7.77 12.24 -3.86
C ARG A 28 -6.45 12.62 -3.18
N ALA A 29 -6.46 13.62 -2.31
CA ALA A 29 -5.28 13.98 -1.52
C ALA A 29 -4.84 12.83 -0.62
N VAL A 30 -5.77 12.20 0.09
CA VAL A 30 -5.49 11.03 0.94
C VAL A 30 -4.95 9.86 0.13
N SER A 31 -5.54 9.55 -1.03
CA SER A 31 -5.05 8.49 -1.91
C SER A 31 -3.66 8.79 -2.48
N ARG A 32 -3.39 10.03 -2.88
CA ARG A 32 -2.07 10.43 -3.41
C ARG A 32 -0.93 10.20 -2.41
N VAL A 33 -1.21 10.37 -1.12
CA VAL A 33 -0.23 10.08 -0.05
C VAL A 33 0.03 8.57 0.11
N ARG A 34 -0.97 7.72 -0.16
CA ARG A 34 -0.86 6.26 0.00
C ARG A 34 -0.24 5.55 -1.20
N GLN A 35 -0.56 6.01 -2.41
CA GLN A 35 -0.06 5.47 -3.68
C GLN A 35 1.45 5.16 -3.71
N PRO A 36 2.37 6.02 -3.22
CA PRO A 36 3.80 5.70 -3.23
C PRO A 36 4.15 4.50 -2.35
N ILE A 37 3.46 4.34 -1.21
CA ILE A 37 3.68 3.21 -0.30
C ILE A 37 3.16 1.92 -0.95
N GLU A 38 1.98 1.96 -1.56
CA GLU A 38 1.40 0.82 -2.29
C GLU A 38 2.29 0.41 -3.47
N SER A 39 2.80 1.39 -4.22
CA SER A 39 3.71 1.15 -5.34
C SER A 39 5.03 0.52 -4.89
N LEU A 40 5.59 1.00 -3.77
CA LEU A 40 6.82 0.45 -3.19
C LEU A 40 6.64 -1.01 -2.78
N PHE A 41 5.55 -1.33 -2.06
CA PHE A 41 5.29 -2.70 -1.63
C PHE A 41 4.97 -3.62 -2.80
N ASN A 42 4.23 -3.15 -3.82
CA ASN A 42 4.00 -3.93 -5.04
C ASN A 42 5.31 -4.28 -5.74
N TRP A 43 6.19 -3.30 -5.92
CA TRP A 43 7.50 -3.52 -6.52
C TRP A 43 8.34 -4.50 -5.68
N LEU A 44 8.34 -4.36 -4.36
CA LEU A 44 9.06 -5.27 -3.46
C LEU A 44 8.55 -6.71 -3.58
N ILE A 45 7.23 -6.90 -3.62
CA ILE A 45 6.60 -8.22 -3.76
C ILE A 45 6.95 -8.84 -5.12
N ASP A 46 6.86 -8.08 -6.21
CA ASP A 46 7.20 -8.54 -7.55
C ASP A 46 8.67 -9.00 -7.66
N LYS A 47 9.61 -8.19 -7.15
CA LYS A 47 11.05 -8.48 -7.30
C LYS A 47 11.56 -9.58 -6.38
N THR A 48 10.95 -9.76 -5.21
CA THR A 48 11.50 -10.63 -4.17
C THR A 48 10.61 -11.81 -3.82
N ASP A 49 9.33 -11.77 -4.17
CA ASP A 49 8.33 -12.77 -3.77
C ASP A 49 8.32 -12.99 -2.24
N ILE A 50 8.45 -11.89 -1.48
CA ILE A 50 8.59 -11.87 -0.02
C ILE A 50 7.42 -12.55 0.71
N GLN A 51 6.25 -12.65 0.08
CA GLN A 51 5.07 -13.30 0.65
C GLN A 51 5.24 -14.81 0.88
N ARG A 52 6.23 -15.46 0.24
CA ARG A 52 6.59 -16.86 0.55
C ARG A 52 7.03 -17.07 2.00
N ALA A 53 7.38 -15.99 2.71
CA ALA A 53 7.57 -15.98 4.15
C ALA A 53 6.42 -16.63 4.93
N SER A 54 5.17 -16.58 4.43
CA SER A 54 4.00 -17.21 5.07
C SER A 54 4.14 -18.73 5.24
N LYS A 55 4.97 -19.40 4.44
CA LYS A 55 5.21 -20.85 4.52
C LYS A 55 6.30 -21.23 5.54
N VAL A 56 7.02 -20.25 6.10
CA VAL A 56 8.13 -20.50 7.02
C VAL A 56 7.58 -20.74 8.44
N ARG A 57 7.86 -21.91 9.00
CA ARG A 57 7.31 -22.36 10.30
C ARG A 57 8.18 -21.97 11.50
N SER A 58 9.42 -21.54 11.27
CA SER A 58 10.37 -21.15 12.33
C SER A 58 10.55 -19.64 12.37
N THR A 59 10.50 -19.03 13.56
CA THR A 59 10.70 -17.58 13.75
C THR A 59 12.09 -17.13 13.32
N LYS A 60 13.13 -17.91 13.62
CA LYS A 60 14.52 -17.63 13.17
C LYS A 60 14.63 -17.69 11.65
N GLY A 61 14.04 -18.71 11.04
CA GLY A 61 14.01 -18.85 9.58
C GLY A 61 13.23 -17.72 8.90
N LEU A 62 12.15 -17.25 9.52
CA LEU A 62 11.33 -16.15 9.02
C LEU A 62 12.14 -14.84 8.98
N LEU A 63 12.85 -14.53 10.06
CA LEU A 63 13.69 -13.33 10.13
C LEU A 63 14.77 -13.33 9.04
N VAL A 64 15.51 -14.44 8.90
CA VAL A 64 16.55 -14.57 7.86
C VAL A 64 15.95 -14.45 6.46
N HIS A 65 14.77 -15.03 6.22
CA HIS A 65 14.08 -14.93 4.94
C HIS A 65 13.70 -13.47 4.62
N VAL A 66 13.05 -12.77 5.55
CA VAL A 66 12.62 -11.38 5.37
C VAL A 66 13.81 -10.46 5.13
N PHE A 67 14.82 -10.50 5.99
CA PHE A 67 16.01 -9.66 5.84
C PHE A 67 16.79 -9.98 4.55
N GLY A 68 16.91 -11.26 4.19
CA GLY A 68 17.57 -11.67 2.95
C GLY A 68 16.84 -11.17 1.69
N LYS A 69 15.50 -11.23 1.67
CA LYS A 69 14.69 -10.71 0.56
C LYS A 69 14.78 -9.19 0.45
N ILE A 70 14.74 -8.46 1.58
CA ILE A 70 14.92 -7.01 1.58
C ILE A 70 16.31 -6.63 1.07
N ALA A 71 17.37 -7.31 1.54
CA ALA A 71 18.74 -7.07 1.06
C ALA A 71 18.87 -7.32 -0.45
N ALA A 72 18.28 -8.40 -0.96
CA ALA A 72 18.26 -8.69 -2.40
C ALA A 72 17.51 -7.60 -3.20
N ALA A 73 16.37 -7.09 -2.71
CA ALA A 73 15.68 -5.96 -3.33
C ALA A 73 16.54 -4.70 -3.37
N LEU A 74 17.22 -4.36 -2.28
CA LEU A 74 18.09 -3.18 -2.23
C LEU A 74 19.30 -3.31 -3.16
N ILE A 75 19.93 -4.48 -3.23
CA ILE A 75 21.00 -4.77 -4.18
C ILE A 75 20.48 -4.62 -5.62
N TYR A 76 19.30 -5.18 -5.92
CA TYR A 76 18.68 -5.04 -7.23
C TYR A 76 18.41 -3.56 -7.58
N LEU A 77 17.94 -2.76 -6.61
CA LEU A 77 17.72 -1.32 -6.79
C LEU A 77 19.01 -0.53 -7.07
N ILE A 78 20.14 -0.95 -6.50
CA ILE A 78 21.43 -0.26 -6.67
C ILE A 78 22.09 -0.63 -8.00
N PHE A 79 22.04 -1.90 -8.38
CA PHE A 79 22.82 -2.44 -9.51
C PHE A 79 22.00 -2.65 -10.79
N ASN A 80 20.67 -2.51 -10.74
CA ASN A 80 19.77 -2.74 -11.88
C ASN A 80 18.72 -1.61 -12.03
N SER A 81 19.08 -0.41 -11.57
CA SER A 81 18.33 0.84 -11.77
C SER A 81 18.59 1.42 -13.16
#